data_AF-A0A7H0GZI6-F1
#
_entry.id   AF-A0A7H0GZI6-F1
#
_cell.length_a   1.000
_cell.length_b   1.000
_cell.length_c   1.000
_cell.angle_alpha   90.00
_cell.angle_beta   90.00
_cell.angle_gamma   90.00
#
_symmetry.space_group_name_H-M   'P 1'
#
loop_
_entity.id
_entity.type
_entity.pdbx_description
1 polymer ?
#
loop_
_entity_poly.entity_id
_entity_poly.type
_entity_poly.pdbx_seq_one_letter_code
_entity_poly.pdbx_strand_id
1 'polypeptide(L)'
;MLLPVCSRWFIVLFLLLPALRAAAQSGVPFGFEQRAVAKVTHGSQTLANPWVGGLNSPQFSAIDLNNDGQSDLYIFDRQTSRSLTYLNVAAAGGGRAWQYAPEYEASFPTDLLNWVLLRDYDCDNRPDIFTFANGGDIRVFRNVAGASGRPSFELVSNQLMFFNNATNNGNIVTGSSNLPAIQDVNGDGRLDILSFDFASSTRVELYLNTAAGNCGNLQFRQEADRWGNFSVCLPGCSTFAFGSEACAGANLPTPRAPTC
;
A
#
# COMPACT_ATOMS: atom_id res chain seq x y z
N MET A 1 -38.79 -36.24 -51.38
CA MET A 1 -38.66 -35.13 -52.37
C MET A 1 -37.27 -34.53 -52.18
N LEU A 2 -36.32 -34.96 -53.00
CA LEU A 2 -34.88 -34.70 -52.84
C LEU A 2 -34.55 -33.31 -53.38
N LEU A 3 -34.08 -32.41 -52.53
CA LEU A 3 -33.50 -31.13 -52.96
C LEU A 3 -32.20 -31.39 -53.75
N PRO A 4 -31.95 -30.65 -54.84
CA PRO A 4 -30.80 -30.85 -55.70
C PRO A 4 -29.47 -30.54 -54.99
N VAL A 5 -28.47 -31.37 -55.28
CA VAL A 5 -27.13 -31.42 -54.65
C VAL A 5 -26.35 -30.10 -54.74
N CYS A 6 -26.74 -29.19 -55.65
CA CYS A 6 -26.10 -27.89 -55.84
C CYS A 6 -26.33 -26.89 -54.67
N SER A 7 -27.37 -27.09 -53.86
CA SER A 7 -27.72 -26.19 -52.75
C SER A 7 -26.88 -26.43 -51.47
N ARG A 8 -26.24 -27.60 -51.34
CA ARG A 8 -25.46 -27.97 -50.14
C ARG A 8 -24.10 -27.25 -50.04
N TRP A 9 -23.51 -26.87 -51.17
CA TRP A 9 -22.20 -26.21 -51.18
C TRP A 9 -22.26 -24.73 -50.77
N PHE A 10 -23.37 -24.05 -51.01
CA PHE A 10 -23.56 -22.67 -50.57
C PHE A 10 -23.69 -22.53 -49.04
N ILE A 11 -24.28 -23.53 -48.37
CA ILE A 11 -24.40 -23.54 -46.90
C ILE A 11 -23.06 -23.84 -46.24
N VAL A 12 -22.22 -24.70 -46.84
CA VAL A 12 -20.86 -24.99 -46.33
C VAL A 12 -19.95 -23.77 -46.50
N LEU A 13 -20.09 -23.00 -47.58
CA LEU A 13 -19.32 -21.77 -47.77
C LEU A 13 -19.73 -20.67 -46.75
N PHE A 14 -21.01 -20.60 -46.38
CA PHE A 14 -21.52 -19.63 -45.40
C PHE A 14 -21.12 -19.96 -43.95
N LEU A 15 -20.87 -21.23 -43.63
CA LEU A 15 -20.40 -21.69 -42.32
C LEU A 15 -18.87 -21.59 -42.14
N LEU A 16 -18.11 -21.34 -43.21
CA LEU A 16 -16.64 -21.13 -43.16
C LEU A 16 -16.23 -19.65 -43.08
N LEU A 17 -17.20 -18.72 -43.13
CA LEU A 17 -16.96 -17.27 -43.07
C LEU A 17 -16.67 -16.65 -41.69
N PRO A 18 -16.85 -17.28 -40.50
CA PRO A 18 -16.47 -16.63 -39.24
C PRO A 18 -14.98 -16.76 -38.89
N ALA A 19 -14.14 -17.33 -39.78
CA ALA A 19 -12.69 -17.45 -39.54
C ALA A 19 -11.88 -16.17 -39.88
N LEU A 20 -12.53 -15.13 -40.40
CA LEU A 20 -11.92 -13.81 -40.47
C LEU A 20 -11.92 -13.21 -39.06
N ARG A 21 -10.82 -13.42 -38.35
CA ARG A 21 -10.51 -12.66 -37.13
C ARG A 21 -10.57 -11.19 -37.50
N ALA A 22 -11.63 -10.51 -37.05
CA ALA A 22 -11.58 -9.07 -36.89
C ALA A 22 -10.48 -8.82 -35.86
N ALA A 23 -9.27 -8.52 -36.34
CA ALA A 23 -8.29 -7.83 -35.54
C ALA A 23 -8.91 -6.46 -35.28
N ALA A 24 -9.62 -6.34 -34.16
CA ALA A 24 -9.82 -5.03 -33.56
C ALA A 24 -8.41 -4.49 -33.36
N GLN A 25 -8.01 -3.53 -34.20
CA GLN A 25 -6.86 -2.72 -33.91
C GLN A 25 -7.27 -1.97 -32.64
N SER A 26 -6.88 -2.47 -31.47
CA SER A 26 -6.80 -1.63 -30.30
C SER A 26 -5.83 -0.52 -30.72
N GLY A 27 -6.38 0.59 -31.20
CA GLY A 27 -5.62 1.80 -31.44
C GLY A 27 -4.77 2.03 -30.20
N VAL A 28 -3.53 2.48 -30.40
CA VAL A 28 -2.61 2.81 -29.31
C VAL A 28 -3.46 3.51 -28.24
N PRO A 29 -3.62 2.90 -27.04
CA PRO A 29 -4.52 3.45 -26.05
C PRO A 29 -4.12 4.91 -25.84
N PHE A 30 -5.09 5.81 -25.90
CA PHE A 30 -4.84 7.21 -25.57
C PHE A 30 -4.21 7.22 -24.18
N GLY A 31 -2.96 7.67 -24.12
CA GLY A 31 -2.12 7.55 -22.95
C GLY A 31 -1.09 8.65 -22.96
N PHE A 32 -0.60 8.98 -21.78
CA PHE A 32 0.47 9.96 -21.62
C PHE A 32 1.81 9.23 -21.74
N GLU A 33 2.67 9.67 -22.67
CA GLU A 33 4.07 9.26 -22.72
C GLU A 33 4.90 10.33 -22.02
N GLN A 34 5.60 9.97 -20.95
CA GLN A 34 6.51 10.90 -20.29
C GLN A 34 7.74 11.13 -21.19
N ARG A 35 7.85 12.33 -21.77
CA ARG A 35 9.06 12.77 -22.45
C ARG A 35 9.70 13.93 -21.69
N ALA A 36 10.97 13.80 -21.32
CA ALA A 36 11.75 14.90 -20.77
C ALA A 36 12.13 15.87 -21.91
N VAL A 37 11.19 16.71 -22.34
CA VAL A 37 11.39 17.60 -23.50
C VAL A 37 12.32 18.78 -23.17
N ALA A 38 12.45 19.12 -21.88
CA ALA A 38 13.37 20.15 -21.41
C ALA A 38 14.11 19.70 -20.14
N LYS A 39 15.44 19.87 -20.13
CA LYS A 39 16.26 19.71 -18.93
C LYS A 39 15.95 20.84 -17.96
N VAL A 40 15.59 20.50 -16.73
CA VAL A 40 15.49 21.48 -15.65
C VAL A 40 16.78 21.44 -14.87
N THR A 41 17.39 22.62 -14.68
CA THR A 41 18.66 22.76 -13.98
C THR A 41 18.51 23.72 -12.81
N HIS A 42 19.23 23.43 -11.73
CA HIS A 42 19.39 24.33 -10.60
C HIS A 42 20.88 24.46 -10.31
N GLY A 43 21.48 25.59 -10.72
CA GLY A 43 22.92 25.74 -10.78
C GLY A 43 23.56 24.75 -11.77
N SER A 44 24.53 23.95 -11.32
CA SER A 44 25.19 22.93 -12.12
C SER A 44 24.47 21.57 -12.13
N GLN A 45 23.41 21.40 -11.33
CA GLN A 45 22.68 20.15 -11.24
C GLN A 45 21.55 20.08 -12.26
N THR A 46 21.49 19.01 -13.03
CA THR A 46 20.30 18.65 -13.81
C THR A 46 19.39 17.80 -12.93
N LEU A 47 18.15 18.24 -12.73
CA LEU A 47 17.18 17.52 -11.93
C LEU A 47 16.66 16.31 -12.71
N ALA A 48 16.63 15.13 -12.07
CA ALA A 48 16.21 13.88 -12.70
C ALA A 48 14.69 13.82 -12.92
N ASN A 49 13.91 14.24 -11.93
CA ASN A 49 12.45 14.14 -11.91
C ASN A 49 11.77 15.50 -11.66
N PRO A 50 12.08 16.56 -12.43
CA PRO A 50 11.59 17.91 -12.13
C PRO A 50 10.08 18.10 -12.34
N TRP A 51 9.42 17.15 -13.02
CA TRP A 51 8.02 17.26 -13.45
C TRP A 51 7.08 16.28 -12.77
N VAL A 52 7.53 15.52 -11.75
CA VAL A 52 6.71 14.48 -11.09
C VAL A 52 5.69 15.04 -10.08
N GLY A 53 5.69 16.36 -9.87
CA GLY A 53 4.71 17.06 -9.04
C GLY A 53 5.09 17.20 -7.55
N GLY A 54 6.33 16.85 -7.19
CA GLY A 54 6.81 16.92 -5.80
C GLY A 54 6.18 15.87 -4.88
N LEU A 55 6.65 15.84 -3.62
CA LEU A 55 6.10 14.99 -2.56
C LEU A 55 5.72 15.88 -1.38
N ASN A 56 4.53 15.69 -0.82
CA ASN A 56 4.08 16.48 0.33
C ASN A 56 4.17 15.67 1.63
N SER A 57 3.54 14.50 1.68
CA SER A 57 3.62 13.58 2.83
C SER A 57 3.88 12.14 2.35
N PRO A 58 5.09 11.87 1.82
CA PRO A 58 5.42 10.59 1.25
C PRO A 58 5.60 9.49 2.30
N GLN A 59 5.07 8.30 2.00
CA GLN A 59 5.28 7.07 2.73
C GLN A 59 5.98 6.09 1.79
N PHE A 60 7.12 5.56 2.23
CA PHE A 60 8.00 4.76 1.38
C PHE A 60 7.86 3.28 1.71
N SER A 61 7.92 2.43 0.69
CA SER A 61 8.04 0.99 0.85
C SER A 61 8.84 0.37 -0.30
N ALA A 62 9.47 -0.76 -0.03
CA ALA A 62 10.20 -1.55 -1.03
C ALA A 62 9.26 -2.60 -1.65
N ILE A 63 9.41 -2.86 -2.95
CA ILE A 63 8.68 -3.89 -3.70
C ILE A 63 9.43 -4.20 -4.99
N ASP A 64 9.45 -5.43 -5.47
CA ASP A 64 9.91 -5.74 -6.84
C ASP A 64 8.76 -5.47 -7.82
N LEU A 65 8.87 -4.44 -8.66
CA LEU A 65 7.82 -4.03 -9.60
C LEU A 65 7.95 -4.75 -10.95
N ASN A 66 9.18 -5.03 -11.37
CA ASN A 66 9.52 -5.52 -12.72
C ASN A 66 9.89 -7.01 -12.76
N ASN A 67 9.82 -7.71 -11.62
CA ASN A 67 10.15 -9.11 -11.43
C ASN A 67 11.61 -9.43 -11.81
N ASP A 68 12.54 -8.55 -11.45
CA ASP A 68 13.98 -8.73 -11.65
C ASP A 68 14.73 -9.21 -10.38
N GLY A 69 13.99 -9.41 -9.29
CA GLY A 69 14.52 -9.85 -8.00
C GLY A 69 15.17 -8.73 -7.18
N GLN A 70 15.08 -7.48 -7.61
CA GLN A 70 15.63 -6.32 -6.92
C GLN A 70 14.50 -5.46 -6.37
N SER A 71 14.66 -4.98 -5.14
CA SER A 71 13.66 -4.08 -4.56
C SER A 71 13.70 -2.73 -5.26
N ASP A 72 12.56 -2.39 -5.86
CA ASP A 72 12.18 -1.08 -6.36
C ASP A 72 11.54 -0.23 -5.24
N LEU A 73 11.19 1.02 -5.54
CA LEU A 73 10.62 1.96 -4.60
C LEU A 73 9.16 2.28 -4.94
N TYR A 74 8.29 2.02 -3.98
CA TYR A 74 6.93 2.53 -3.93
C TYR A 74 6.84 3.73 -2.98
N ILE A 75 6.13 4.76 -3.40
CA ILE A 75 5.82 5.94 -2.59
C ILE A 75 4.32 6.18 -2.63
N PHE A 76 3.68 6.25 -1.47
CA PHE A 76 2.34 6.78 -1.35
C PHE A 76 2.39 8.20 -0.80
N ASP A 77 2.00 9.20 -1.59
CA ASP A 77 1.83 10.57 -1.11
C ASP A 77 0.43 10.74 -0.54
N ARG A 78 0.32 10.69 0.80
CA ARG A 78 -0.96 10.74 1.53
C ARG A 78 -1.81 11.97 1.17
N GLN A 79 -1.19 13.12 0.96
CA GLN A 79 -1.94 14.38 0.76
C GLN A 79 -2.66 14.41 -0.58
N THR A 80 -2.12 13.71 -1.58
CA THR A 80 -2.69 13.65 -2.93
C THR A 80 -3.30 12.28 -3.24
N SER A 81 -3.21 11.32 -2.33
CA SER A 81 -3.59 9.91 -2.51
C SER A 81 -2.95 9.29 -3.77
N ARG A 82 -1.68 9.61 -4.02
CA ARG A 82 -0.96 9.17 -5.22
C ARG A 82 0.02 8.05 -4.90
N SER A 83 -0.11 6.95 -5.61
CA SER A 83 0.94 5.95 -5.78
C SER A 83 1.97 6.46 -6.78
N LEU A 84 3.25 6.39 -6.44
CA LEU A 84 4.37 6.70 -7.32
C LEU A 84 5.34 5.52 -7.26
N THR A 85 5.85 5.13 -8.43
CA THR A 85 6.71 3.95 -8.58
C THR A 85 8.03 4.31 -9.23
N TYR A 86 9.12 3.77 -8.70
CA TYR A 86 10.47 4.01 -9.20
C TYR A 86 11.24 2.70 -9.28
N LEU A 87 11.75 2.36 -10.45
CA LEU A 87 12.64 1.23 -10.62
C LEU A 87 14.02 1.53 -10.03
N ASN A 88 14.61 0.52 -9.41
CA ASN A 88 15.99 0.51 -8.99
C ASN A 88 16.86 0.12 -10.19
N VAL A 89 17.53 1.07 -10.82
CA VAL A 89 18.33 0.83 -12.05
C VAL A 89 19.82 1.06 -11.81
N ALA A 90 20.66 0.51 -12.69
CA ALA A 90 22.10 0.80 -12.66
C ALA A 90 22.36 2.28 -13.00
N ALA A 91 23.19 2.95 -12.19
CA ALA A 91 23.53 4.35 -12.42
C ALA A 91 24.71 4.51 -13.39
N ALA A 92 24.70 5.56 -14.21
CA ALA A 92 25.83 5.93 -15.05
C ALA A 92 27.00 6.39 -14.15
N GLY A 93 28.04 5.55 -14.02
CA GLY A 93 29.16 5.76 -13.11
C GLY A 93 29.29 4.72 -11.99
N GLY A 94 28.40 3.73 -11.95
CA GLY A 94 28.39 2.65 -10.95
C GLY A 94 27.39 2.89 -9.82
N GLY A 95 26.98 1.81 -9.17
CA GLY A 95 25.93 1.85 -8.15
C GLY A 95 24.51 1.83 -8.72
N ARG A 96 23.56 2.34 -7.94
CA ARG A 96 22.12 2.27 -8.22
C ARG A 96 21.47 3.65 -8.18
N ALA A 97 20.40 3.82 -8.96
CA ALA A 97 19.61 5.05 -9.03
C ALA A 97 18.12 4.73 -9.15
N TRP A 98 17.28 5.64 -8.66
CA TRP A 98 15.83 5.58 -8.80
C TRP A 98 15.40 6.17 -10.14
N GLN A 99 14.80 5.36 -11.00
CA GLN A 99 14.19 5.79 -12.26
C GLN A 99 12.67 5.80 -12.09
N TYR A 100 12.04 6.96 -12.26
CA TYR A 100 10.59 7.04 -12.21
C TYR A 100 9.96 6.15 -13.29
N ALA A 101 8.96 5.37 -12.89
CA ALA A 101 8.35 4.32 -13.71
C ALA A 101 6.83 4.31 -13.51
N PRO A 102 6.11 5.35 -14.00
CA PRO A 102 4.67 5.55 -13.78
C PRO A 102 3.81 4.40 -14.31
N GLU A 103 4.30 3.62 -15.26
CA GLU A 103 3.59 2.49 -15.85
C GLU A 103 3.25 1.38 -14.83
N TYR A 104 3.92 1.36 -13.66
CA TYR A 104 3.63 0.43 -12.57
C TYR A 104 2.61 0.98 -11.55
N GLU A 105 2.27 2.28 -11.59
CA GLU A 105 1.27 2.87 -10.68
C GLU A 105 -0.11 2.20 -10.85
N ALA A 106 -0.42 1.76 -12.08
CA ALA A 106 -1.68 1.08 -12.42
C ALA A 106 -1.81 -0.33 -11.83
N SER A 107 -0.74 -0.91 -11.26
CA SER A 107 -0.81 -2.18 -10.53
C SER A 107 -1.48 -2.04 -9.16
N PHE A 108 -1.54 -0.83 -8.60
CA PHE A 108 -2.04 -0.57 -7.25
C PHE A 108 -3.55 -0.25 -7.26
N PRO A 109 -4.30 -0.58 -6.19
CA PRO A 109 -5.70 -0.16 -6.06
C PRO A 109 -5.86 1.37 -6.20
N THR A 110 -6.92 1.79 -6.87
CA THR A 110 -7.18 3.22 -7.15
C THR A 110 -7.90 3.95 -6.00
N ASP A 111 -8.35 3.20 -4.99
CA ASP A 111 -9.10 3.68 -3.82
C ASP A 111 -8.26 3.71 -2.54
N LEU A 112 -6.92 3.68 -2.65
CA LEU A 112 -6.01 3.84 -1.51
C LEU A 112 -6.09 5.26 -0.94
N LEU A 113 -6.16 5.37 0.39
CA LEU A 113 -6.36 6.63 1.11
C LEU A 113 -5.51 6.66 2.39
N ASN A 114 -5.17 7.86 2.86
CA ASN A 114 -4.53 8.16 4.15
C ASN A 114 -3.15 7.52 4.39
N TRP A 115 -3.01 6.20 4.38
CA TRP A 115 -1.70 5.58 4.50
C TRP A 115 -1.64 4.23 3.81
N VAL A 116 -0.47 3.90 3.26
CA VAL A 116 -0.17 2.65 2.57
C VAL A 116 1.24 2.21 2.96
N LEU A 117 1.37 0.97 3.43
CA LEU A 117 2.63 0.32 3.77
C LEU A 117 2.69 -1.02 3.06
N LEU A 118 3.83 -1.34 2.44
CA LEU A 118 4.04 -2.68 1.88
C LEU A 118 4.88 -3.54 2.80
N ARG A 119 4.36 -4.71 3.20
CA ARG A 119 5.05 -5.66 4.08
C ARG A 119 4.69 -7.08 3.65
N ASP A 120 5.70 -7.94 3.57
CA ASP A 120 5.52 -9.35 3.25
C ASP A 120 5.01 -10.10 4.49
N TYR A 121 3.69 -10.29 4.59
CA TYR A 121 3.10 -10.96 5.76
C TYR A 121 3.08 -12.48 5.61
N ASP A 122 3.24 -12.99 4.38
CA ASP A 122 3.14 -14.42 4.06
C ASP A 122 4.46 -15.10 3.69
N CYS A 123 5.57 -14.36 3.77
CA CYS A 123 6.93 -14.78 3.47
C CYS A 123 7.14 -15.27 2.04
N ASP A 124 6.37 -14.80 1.07
CA ASP A 124 6.54 -15.19 -0.32
C ASP A 124 7.55 -14.30 -1.09
N ASN A 125 8.17 -13.35 -0.40
CA ASN A 125 9.05 -12.29 -0.92
C ASN A 125 8.33 -11.27 -1.83
N ARG A 126 7.01 -11.15 -1.75
CA ARG A 126 6.21 -10.13 -2.45
C ARG A 126 5.48 -9.29 -1.39
N PRO A 127 6.02 -8.11 -1.04
CA PRO A 127 5.39 -7.24 -0.06
C PRO A 127 3.92 -6.95 -0.38
N ASP A 128 3.05 -7.19 0.61
CA ASP A 128 1.61 -7.03 0.57
C ASP A 128 1.17 -5.64 1.02
N ILE A 129 0.00 -5.17 0.59
CA ILE A 129 -0.51 -3.85 1.00
C ILE A 129 -1.22 -3.95 2.33
N PHE A 130 -0.77 -3.15 3.30
CA PHE A 130 -1.55 -2.71 4.44
C PHE A 130 -1.93 -1.25 4.22
N THR A 131 -3.21 -0.92 4.36
CA THR A 131 -3.72 0.43 4.11
C THR A 131 -4.86 0.78 5.04
N PHE A 132 -5.11 2.09 5.22
CA PHE A 132 -6.33 2.58 5.85
C PHE A 132 -7.59 2.08 5.13
N ALA A 133 -8.63 1.78 5.90
CA ALA A 133 -10.01 1.61 5.46
C ALA A 133 -10.94 2.61 6.17
N ASN A 134 -12.09 2.90 5.54
CA ASN A 134 -13.11 3.74 6.13
C ASN A 134 -13.50 3.25 7.53
N GLY A 135 -13.63 4.17 8.49
CA GLY A 135 -13.82 3.83 9.91
C GLY A 135 -12.53 3.79 10.72
N GLY A 136 -11.36 3.97 10.09
CA GLY A 136 -10.06 3.91 10.77
C GLY A 136 -9.46 2.52 10.83
N ASP A 137 -10.07 1.55 10.14
CA ASP A 137 -9.64 0.16 10.09
C ASP A 137 -8.39 -0.05 9.23
N ILE A 138 -7.84 -1.26 9.35
CA ILE A 138 -6.77 -1.75 8.46
C ILE A 138 -7.36 -2.70 7.42
N ARG A 139 -7.16 -2.37 6.14
CA ARG A 139 -7.42 -3.21 4.97
C ARG A 139 -6.11 -3.83 4.50
N VAL A 140 -6.16 -5.09 4.07
CA VAL A 140 -5.00 -5.86 3.62
C VAL A 140 -5.25 -6.44 2.25
N PHE A 141 -4.28 -6.30 1.34
CA PHE A 141 -4.26 -6.99 0.06
C PHE A 141 -2.99 -7.80 -0.09
N ARG A 142 -3.13 -9.05 -0.54
CA ARG A 142 -2.03 -9.92 -0.86
C ARG A 142 -1.45 -9.60 -2.24
N ASN A 143 -0.14 -9.53 -2.35
CA ASN A 143 0.56 -9.34 -3.61
C ASN A 143 0.81 -10.67 -4.32
N VAL A 144 -0.03 -11.00 -5.31
CA VAL A 144 0.12 -12.20 -6.13
C VAL A 144 0.87 -11.90 -7.43
N ALA A 145 1.55 -12.91 -7.98
CA ALA A 145 2.24 -12.79 -9.25
C ALA A 145 1.25 -12.60 -10.41
N GLY A 146 1.18 -11.37 -10.92
CA GLY A 146 0.41 -11.02 -12.11
C GLY A 146 1.12 -11.38 -13.42
N ALA A 147 0.66 -10.78 -14.52
CA ALA A 147 1.26 -10.97 -15.83
C ALA A 147 2.75 -10.57 -15.82
N SER A 148 3.61 -11.47 -16.33
CA SER A 148 5.07 -11.31 -16.31
C SER A 148 5.68 -11.14 -14.91
N GLY A 149 4.99 -11.60 -13.85
CA GLY A 149 5.46 -11.52 -12.46
C GLY A 149 5.27 -10.15 -11.79
N ARG A 150 4.63 -9.19 -12.48
CA ARG A 150 4.31 -7.87 -11.93
C ARG A 150 3.37 -7.97 -10.72
N PRO A 151 3.41 -7.01 -9.79
CA PRO A 151 2.47 -6.96 -8.68
C PRO A 151 1.01 -6.92 -9.14
N SER A 152 0.19 -7.73 -8.47
CA SER A 152 -1.26 -7.76 -8.59
C SER A 152 -1.84 -8.00 -7.20
N PHE A 153 -2.84 -7.22 -6.79
CA PHE A 153 -3.28 -7.22 -5.40
C PHE A 153 -4.67 -7.85 -5.25
N GLU A 154 -4.77 -8.87 -4.41
CA GLU A 154 -6.01 -9.55 -4.04
C GLU A 154 -6.44 -9.17 -2.63
N LEU A 155 -7.70 -8.76 -2.45
CA LEU A 155 -8.20 -8.37 -1.13
C LEU A 155 -8.21 -9.57 -0.17
N VAL A 156 -7.51 -9.43 0.97
CA VAL A 156 -7.48 -10.44 2.05
C VAL A 156 -8.51 -10.09 3.12
N SER A 157 -8.53 -8.84 3.57
CA SER A 157 -9.48 -8.36 4.57
C SER A 157 -9.75 -6.87 4.40
N ASN A 158 -10.99 -6.45 4.65
CA ASN A 158 -11.33 -5.03 4.76
C ASN A 158 -11.16 -4.47 6.17
N GLN A 159 -10.99 -5.34 7.18
CA GLN A 159 -10.91 -4.96 8.59
C GLN A 159 -10.14 -6.03 9.36
N LEU A 160 -8.99 -5.67 9.93
CA LEU A 160 -8.30 -6.53 10.88
C LEU A 160 -8.96 -6.47 12.25
N MET A 161 -9.03 -7.63 12.90
CA MET A 161 -9.64 -7.82 14.22
C MET A 161 -8.61 -8.37 15.19
N PHE A 162 -8.76 -8.02 16.47
CA PHE A 162 -8.08 -8.68 17.57
C PHE A 162 -9.07 -9.44 18.46
N PHE A 163 -8.59 -10.51 19.08
CA PHE A 163 -9.39 -11.36 19.96
C PHE A 163 -8.63 -11.63 21.27
N ASN A 164 -8.99 -10.94 22.34
CA ASN A 164 -8.40 -11.18 23.66
C ASN A 164 -9.06 -12.38 24.35
N ASN A 165 -10.39 -12.50 24.21
CA ASN A 165 -11.17 -13.65 24.66
C ASN A 165 -12.55 -13.68 23.93
N ALA A 166 -13.44 -14.57 24.37
CA ALA A 166 -14.75 -14.78 23.74
C ALA A 166 -15.68 -13.54 23.72
N THR A 167 -15.49 -12.59 24.64
CA THR A 167 -16.34 -11.39 24.77
C THR A 167 -15.58 -10.07 24.66
N ASN A 168 -14.25 -10.09 24.75
CA ASN A 168 -13.37 -8.94 24.55
C ASN A 168 -12.60 -9.10 23.23
N ASN A 169 -13.18 -8.55 22.17
CA ASN A 169 -12.62 -8.51 20.83
C ASN A 169 -13.08 -7.22 20.14
N GLY A 170 -12.37 -6.83 19.08
CA GLY A 170 -12.63 -5.58 18.37
C GLY A 170 -11.81 -5.45 17.10
N ASN A 171 -12.09 -4.41 16.34
CA ASN A 171 -11.27 -4.02 15.19
C ASN A 171 -9.97 -3.35 15.64
N ILE A 172 -8.93 -3.49 14.84
CA ILE A 172 -7.68 -2.76 15.01
C ILE A 172 -7.82 -1.42 14.29
N VAL A 173 -7.98 -0.34 15.05
CA VAL A 173 -8.26 1.00 14.53
C VAL A 173 -7.03 1.87 14.66
N THR A 174 -6.48 2.32 13.53
CA THR A 174 -5.30 3.20 13.48
C THR A 174 -5.69 4.67 13.26
N GLY A 175 -6.87 4.90 12.69
CA GLY A 175 -7.31 6.22 12.26
C GLY A 175 -6.64 6.65 10.95
N SER A 176 -6.97 7.87 10.49
CA SER A 176 -6.47 8.41 9.22
C SER A 176 -5.14 9.16 9.36
N SER A 177 -4.82 9.65 10.56
CA SER A 177 -3.69 10.54 10.83
C SER A 177 -2.41 9.80 11.19
N ASN A 178 -2.54 8.72 11.97
CA ASN A 178 -1.40 7.98 12.50
C ASN A 178 -0.97 6.89 11.54
N LEU A 179 0.34 6.81 11.27
CA LEU A 179 0.93 5.71 10.52
C LEU A 179 1.23 4.57 11.50
N PRO A 180 0.63 3.38 11.37
CA PRO A 180 0.97 2.25 12.21
C PRO A 180 2.39 1.75 11.90
N ALA A 181 3.02 1.12 12.88
CA ALA A 181 4.19 0.26 12.63
C ALA A 181 3.72 -1.17 12.41
N ILE A 182 4.19 -1.79 11.34
CA ILE A 182 3.89 -3.18 10.98
C ILE A 182 5.22 -3.91 10.81
N GLN A 183 5.57 -4.71 11.82
CA GLN A 183 6.86 -5.38 11.96
C GLN A 183 6.74 -6.50 13.00
N ASP A 184 7.52 -7.57 12.83
CA ASP A 184 7.72 -8.57 13.88
C ASP A 184 8.50 -7.94 15.06
N VAL A 185 7.82 -7.73 16.19
CA VAL A 185 8.42 -7.07 17.36
C VAL A 185 8.92 -8.03 18.43
N ASN A 186 8.53 -9.30 18.35
CA ASN A 186 8.89 -10.31 19.34
C ASN A 186 9.87 -11.37 18.77
N GLY A 187 10.18 -11.32 17.47
CA GLY A 187 11.11 -12.19 16.78
C GLY A 187 10.53 -13.55 16.38
N ASP A 188 9.21 -13.68 16.29
CA ASP A 188 8.54 -14.96 16.02
C ASP A 188 8.25 -15.23 14.52
N GLY A 189 8.67 -14.31 13.65
CA GLY A 189 8.51 -14.38 12.20
C GLY A 189 7.20 -13.79 11.68
N ARG A 190 6.26 -13.41 12.55
CA ARG A 190 4.95 -12.86 12.15
C ARG A 190 4.93 -11.35 12.35
N LEU A 191 4.33 -10.64 11.40
CA LEU A 191 4.18 -9.19 11.53
C LEU A 191 3.15 -8.84 12.59
N ASP A 192 3.59 -8.04 13.57
CA ASP A 192 2.75 -7.43 14.60
C ASP A 192 2.35 -6.00 14.20
N ILE A 193 1.43 -5.41 14.94
CA ILE A 193 0.93 -4.06 14.69
C ILE A 193 1.09 -3.20 15.94
N LEU A 194 1.74 -2.04 15.79
CA LEU A 194 1.69 -0.96 16.76
C LEU A 194 0.97 0.23 16.16
N SER A 195 0.04 0.80 16.91
CA SER A 195 -0.68 1.99 16.50
C SER A 195 -0.92 2.91 17.69
N PHE A 196 -1.08 4.20 17.44
CA PHE A 196 -1.67 5.07 18.45
C PHE A 196 -3.15 4.72 18.64
N ASP A 197 -3.63 4.86 19.87
CA ASP A 197 -5.04 4.68 20.20
C ASP A 197 -5.90 5.64 19.37
N PHE A 198 -6.94 5.11 18.74
CA PHE A 198 -7.79 5.89 17.85
C PHE A 198 -8.49 7.07 18.54
N ALA A 199 -8.82 6.93 19.83
CA ALA A 199 -9.67 7.88 20.55
C ALA A 199 -8.95 9.19 20.88
N SER A 200 -7.70 9.10 21.35
CA SER A 200 -6.94 10.25 21.86
C SER A 200 -5.61 10.44 21.16
N SER A 201 -5.11 9.43 20.44
CA SER A 201 -3.77 9.40 19.85
C SER A 201 -2.67 9.73 20.86
N THR A 202 -2.84 9.30 22.11
CA THR A 202 -1.89 9.59 23.20
C THR A 202 -1.09 8.38 23.64
N ARG A 203 -1.56 7.16 23.38
CA ARG A 203 -0.94 5.90 23.82
C ARG A 203 -0.69 5.01 22.61
N VAL A 204 0.33 4.19 22.69
CA VAL A 204 0.59 3.16 21.67
C VAL A 204 -0.01 1.84 22.13
N GLU A 205 -0.81 1.22 21.28
CA GLU A 205 -1.36 -0.11 21.45
C GLU A 205 -0.50 -1.10 20.66
N LEU A 206 -0.21 -2.27 21.25
CA LEU A 206 0.49 -3.38 20.61
C LEU A 206 -0.49 -4.54 20.39
N TYR A 207 -0.56 -4.99 19.14
CA TYR A 207 -1.29 -6.18 18.72
C TYR A 207 -0.29 -7.21 18.19
N LEU A 208 -0.14 -8.31 18.93
CA LEU A 208 0.71 -9.43 18.52
C LEU A 208 -0.05 -10.35 17.57
N ASN A 209 0.60 -10.80 16.50
CA ASN A 209 0.07 -11.82 15.63
C ASN A 209 0.28 -13.21 16.25
N THR A 210 -0.80 -13.79 16.75
CA THR A 210 -0.84 -15.08 17.43
C THR A 210 -1.22 -16.24 16.51
N ALA A 211 -1.30 -16.00 15.20
CA ALA A 211 -1.68 -17.05 14.26
C ALA A 211 -0.68 -18.22 14.28
N ALA A 212 -1.17 -19.44 14.01
CA ALA A 212 -0.32 -20.61 13.91
C ALA A 212 0.61 -20.54 12.69
N GLY A 213 1.84 -21.06 12.85
CA GLY A 213 2.88 -21.06 11.82
C GLY A 213 3.82 -19.85 11.90
N ASN A 214 4.77 -19.79 10.98
CA ASN A 214 5.80 -18.76 11.00
C ASN A 214 5.36 -17.46 10.31
N CYS A 215 4.43 -17.51 9.35
CA CYS A 215 3.85 -16.35 8.64
C CYS A 215 2.63 -16.76 7.81
N GLY A 216 1.99 -15.80 7.14
CA GLY A 216 0.89 -16.01 6.17
C GLY A 216 -0.51 -16.00 6.75
N ASN A 217 -0.64 -15.89 8.07
CA ASN A 217 -1.91 -15.79 8.75
C ASN A 217 -1.97 -14.52 9.58
N LEU A 218 -3.15 -13.89 9.63
CA LEU A 218 -3.39 -12.65 10.35
C LEU A 218 -4.43 -12.92 11.45
N GLN A 219 -3.97 -13.21 12.66
CA GLN A 219 -4.82 -13.36 13.84
C GLN A 219 -4.18 -12.64 15.01
N PHE A 220 -4.83 -11.61 15.51
CA PHE A 220 -4.21 -10.73 16.49
C PHE A 220 -4.80 -10.87 17.88
N ARG A 221 -3.96 -10.61 18.89
CA ARG A 221 -4.36 -10.34 20.26
C ARG A 221 -3.75 -9.01 20.69
N GLN A 222 -4.52 -8.19 21.41
CA GLN A 222 -3.97 -6.98 22.02
C GLN A 222 -3.09 -7.40 23.20
N GLU A 223 -1.80 -7.13 23.10
CA GLU A 223 -0.83 -7.42 24.16
C GLU A 223 -0.76 -6.29 25.17
N ALA A 224 -0.80 -5.04 24.69
CA ALA A 224 -0.77 -3.86 25.53
C ALA A 224 -1.63 -2.75 24.93
N ASP A 225 -2.37 -2.04 25.78
CA ASP A 225 -3.07 -0.78 25.45
C ASP A 225 -2.19 0.47 25.70
N ARG A 226 -1.00 0.25 26.29
CA ARG A 226 0.02 1.28 26.57
C ARG A 226 1.43 0.70 26.45
N TRP A 227 1.79 0.28 25.24
CA TRP A 227 3.12 -0.21 24.92
C TRP A 227 4.20 0.86 25.13
N GLY A 228 5.35 0.46 25.65
CA GLY A 228 6.46 1.36 26.00
C GLY A 228 6.21 2.24 27.24
N ASN A 229 5.01 2.16 27.85
CA ASN A 229 4.64 2.88 29.08
C ASN A 229 4.88 4.40 29.01
N PHE A 230 4.52 5.02 27.88
CA PHE A 230 4.56 6.47 27.71
C PHE A 230 3.22 7.00 27.17
N SER A 231 3.03 8.32 27.23
CA SER A 231 1.92 8.99 26.55
C SER A 231 2.27 10.38 26.06
N VAL A 232 1.65 10.77 24.95
CA VAL A 232 1.71 12.15 24.43
C VAL A 232 0.85 13.07 25.29
N CYS A 233 1.40 14.21 25.69
CA CYS A 233 0.74 15.19 26.52
C CYS A 233 0.12 16.33 25.69
N LEU A 234 -1.19 16.26 25.51
CA LEU A 234 -1.95 17.27 24.77
C LEU A 234 -2.04 18.61 25.55
N PRO A 235 -2.10 19.76 24.85
CA PRO A 235 -2.13 19.90 23.39
C PRO A 235 -0.74 19.90 22.72
N GLY A 236 0.36 19.68 23.46
CA GLY A 236 1.71 19.70 22.89
C GLY A 236 2.09 18.40 22.18
N CYS A 237 2.28 18.40 20.86
CA CYS A 237 2.70 17.19 20.12
C CYS A 237 4.21 16.81 20.32
N SER A 238 4.91 17.41 21.30
CA SER A 238 6.33 17.14 21.62
C SER A 238 6.60 16.86 23.10
N THR A 239 5.55 16.80 23.92
CA THR A 239 5.68 16.52 25.36
C THR A 239 5.16 15.12 25.65
N PHE A 240 5.90 14.37 26.46
CA PHE A 240 5.57 13.00 26.81
C PHE A 240 5.63 12.82 28.33
N ALA A 241 4.78 11.93 28.85
CA ALA A 241 4.84 11.46 30.23
C ALA A 241 5.20 9.97 30.23
N PHE A 242 6.04 9.54 31.17
CA PHE A 242 6.50 8.16 31.26
C PHE A 242 6.04 7.49 32.55
N GLY A 243 5.74 6.20 32.49
CA GLY A 243 5.32 5.43 33.66
C GLY A 243 4.02 5.96 34.26
N SER A 244 4.09 6.25 35.56
CA SER A 244 2.98 6.81 36.35
C SER A 244 2.91 8.34 36.31
N GLU A 245 3.79 9.01 35.56
CA GLU A 245 3.73 10.46 35.41
C GLU A 245 2.44 10.88 34.69
N ALA A 246 1.85 11.98 35.15
CA ALA A 246 0.69 12.59 34.52
C ALA A 246 1.13 13.80 33.69
N CYS A 247 0.48 13.98 32.54
CA CYS A 247 0.66 15.18 31.73
C CYS A 247 0.24 16.43 32.52
N ALA A 248 1.17 17.37 32.70
CA ALA A 248 0.88 18.65 33.34
C ALA A 248 0.00 19.50 32.41
N GLY A 249 -1.29 19.67 32.73
CA GLY A 249 -2.15 20.58 31.95
C GLY A 249 -3.64 20.24 31.81
N ALA A 250 -4.16 19.16 32.41
CA ALA A 250 -5.57 18.75 32.25
C ALA A 250 -6.63 19.79 32.72
N ASN A 251 -6.23 20.94 33.28
CA ASN A 251 -7.12 21.97 33.83
C ASN A 251 -6.92 23.39 33.25
N LEU A 252 -6.19 23.58 32.15
CA LEU A 252 -6.11 24.91 31.52
C LEU A 252 -7.18 25.06 30.43
N PRO A 253 -8.01 26.12 30.45
CA PRO A 253 -8.99 26.38 29.41
C PRO A 253 -8.25 26.66 28.10
N THR A 254 -8.33 25.75 27.13
CA THR A 254 -7.61 25.83 25.86
C THR A 254 -8.27 26.85 24.91
N PRO A 255 -7.54 27.85 24.38
CA PRO A 255 -7.90 28.45 23.11
C PRO A 255 -7.66 27.41 22.00
N ARG A 256 -8.53 27.37 20.99
CA ARG A 256 -8.42 26.47 19.82
C ARG A 256 -6.97 26.43 19.30
N ALA A 257 -6.31 25.31 19.50
CA ALA A 257 -5.02 24.96 18.93
C ALA A 257 -5.17 23.62 18.20
N PRO A 258 -4.35 23.35 17.17
CA PRO A 258 -4.59 22.24 16.24
C PRO A 258 -4.53 20.91 16.99
N THR A 259 -5.51 20.06 16.71
CA THR A 259 -5.48 18.65 17.09
C THR A 259 -4.31 17.99 16.36
N CYS A 260 -3.43 17.32 17.10
CA CYS A 260 -2.79 16.14 16.55
C CYS A 260 -3.94 15.15 16.20
#